data_AF-A0AA35VQV5-F1
#
_entry.id   AF-A0AA35VQV5-F1
#
_cell.length_a   1.000
_cell.length_b   1.000
_cell.length_c   1.000
_cell.angle_alpha   90.00
_cell.angle_beta   90.00
_cell.angle_gamma   90.00
#
_symmetry.space_group_name_H-M   'P 1'
#
loop_
_entity.id
_entity.type
_entity.pdbx_description
1 polymer ?
#
loop_
_entity_poly.entity_id
_entity_poly.type
_entity_poly.pdbx_seq_one_letter_code
_entity_poly.pdbx_strand_id
1 'polypeptide(L)'
;MVCAKLPDPKKYPKMHEIVVKHMMHGPCGHLRETSPCMQGEPKQCRWRYPRQFNEATTQREDSYLLYRRRNNGIKVNVRGNTLDNRWVVPYNPKLLLIFNCHMNVEVCLSIKSVKYAFKYVYKGHDKQVVCIDQDGAEPIINEIKRYQDARYVSPPKAI
;
A
#
# COMPACT_ATOMS: atom_id res chain seq x y z
N MET A 1 -5.20 0.44 -16.70
CA MET A 1 -4.89 1.88 -16.50
C MET A 1 -4.58 2.12 -15.02
N VAL A 2 -3.42 2.72 -14.71
CA VAL A 2 -3.01 3.10 -13.34
C VAL A 2 -2.96 4.62 -13.23
N CYS A 3 -3.43 5.15 -12.10
CA CYS A 3 -3.52 6.59 -11.81
C CYS A 3 -2.80 6.91 -10.49
N ALA A 4 -2.21 8.09 -10.39
CA ALA A 4 -1.59 8.59 -9.16
C ALA A 4 -2.02 10.05 -8.88
N LYS A 5 -3.32 10.32 -9.01
CA LYS A 5 -3.91 11.66 -8.85
C LYS A 5 -5.20 11.61 -8.05
N LEU A 6 -5.55 12.73 -7.44
CA LEU A 6 -6.87 13.01 -6.90
C LEU A 6 -7.86 13.16 -8.09
N PRO A 7 -8.94 12.37 -8.13
CA PRO A 7 -10.05 12.60 -9.05
C PRO A 7 -10.68 13.98 -8.81
N ASP A 8 -11.31 14.53 -9.84
CA ASP A 8 -12.08 15.76 -9.68
C ASP A 8 -13.28 15.49 -8.74
N PRO A 9 -13.44 16.25 -7.64
CA PRO A 9 -14.48 16.01 -6.65
C PRO A 9 -15.89 16.31 -7.18
N LYS A 10 -16.04 17.20 -8.17
CA LYS A 10 -17.34 17.52 -8.78
C LYS A 10 -17.73 16.49 -9.82
N LYS A 11 -16.77 16.05 -10.64
CA LYS A 11 -17.03 15.08 -11.73
C LYS A 11 -17.09 13.63 -11.25
N TYR A 12 -16.27 13.27 -10.27
CA TYR A 12 -16.14 11.89 -9.77
C TYR A 12 -16.13 11.84 -8.23
N PRO A 13 -17.22 12.27 -7.56
CA PRO A 13 -17.25 12.44 -6.10
C PRO A 13 -16.92 11.15 -5.34
N LYS A 14 -17.57 10.03 -5.70
CA LYS A 14 -17.33 8.72 -5.07
C LYS A 14 -15.88 8.25 -5.22
N MET A 15 -15.31 8.43 -6.41
CA MET A 15 -13.92 8.04 -6.66
C MET A 15 -12.95 8.92 -5.87
N HIS A 16 -13.22 10.23 -5.81
CA HIS A 16 -12.43 11.18 -5.04
C HIS A 16 -12.41 10.79 -3.55
N GLU A 17 -13.58 10.53 -2.96
CA GLU A 17 -13.70 10.11 -1.57
C GLU A 17 -12.87 8.85 -1.27
N ILE A 18 -13.01 7.80 -2.09
CA ILE A 18 -12.30 6.53 -1.88
C ILE A 18 -10.78 6.71 -2.05
N VAL A 19 -10.33 7.54 -3.01
CA VAL A 19 -8.90 7.87 -3.17
C VAL A 19 -8.37 8.62 -1.96
N VAL A 20 -9.09 9.61 -1.46
CA VAL A 20 -8.69 10.36 -0.26
C VAL A 20 -8.61 9.45 0.96
N LYS A 21 -9.58 8.55 1.11
CA LYS A 21 -9.68 7.62 2.22
C LYS A 21 -8.59 6.55 2.21
N HIS A 22 -8.30 5.96 1.05
CA HIS A 22 -7.49 4.75 0.96
C HIS A 22 -6.16 4.93 0.24
N MET A 23 -6.01 5.91 -0.65
CA MET A 23 -4.83 6.04 -1.53
C MET A 23 -3.98 7.27 -1.18
N MET A 24 -4.17 7.89 -0.02
CA MET A 24 -3.29 8.99 0.41
C MET A 24 -2.17 8.43 1.27
N HIS A 25 -0.92 8.67 0.85
CA HIS A 25 0.21 8.51 1.76
C HIS A 25 0.06 9.55 2.87
N GLY A 26 0.19 9.11 4.11
CA GLY A 26 0.11 10.00 5.26
C GLY A 26 1.23 11.05 5.25
N PRO A 27 1.05 12.18 5.93
CA PRO A 27 2.11 13.18 6.08
C PRO A 27 3.38 12.55 6.64
N CYS A 28 4.52 12.87 6.04
CA CYS A 28 5.84 12.40 6.46
C CYS A 28 6.92 13.42 6.08
N GLY A 29 8.18 13.13 6.39
CA GLY A 29 9.27 14.08 6.17
C GLY A 29 9.11 15.29 7.07
N HIS A 30 9.32 16.47 6.51
CA HIS A 30 9.16 17.73 7.24
C HIS A 30 7.76 17.95 7.84
N LEU A 31 6.72 17.35 7.25
CA LEU A 31 5.36 17.44 7.81
C LEU A 31 5.17 16.57 9.05
N ARG A 32 5.93 15.46 9.17
CA ARG A 32 5.87 14.54 10.30
C ARG A 32 7.03 13.55 10.29
N GLU A 33 8.05 13.84 11.08
CA GLU A 33 9.24 12.97 11.18
C GLU A 33 9.00 11.67 11.97
N THR A 34 7.95 11.64 12.80
CA THR A 34 7.54 10.47 13.59
C THR A 34 6.76 9.43 12.80
N SER A 35 6.50 9.67 11.52
CA SER A 35 5.75 8.73 10.69
C SER A 35 6.50 7.41 10.54
N PRO A 36 5.83 6.23 10.62
CA PRO A 36 6.48 4.92 10.52
C PRO A 36 7.28 4.71 9.24
N CYS A 37 7.00 5.53 8.23
CA CYS A 37 7.66 5.45 6.95
C CYS A 37 9.05 6.10 6.89
N MET A 38 9.40 6.88 7.91
CA MET A 38 10.67 7.60 8.02
C MET A 38 11.78 6.65 8.49
N GLN A 39 12.86 6.53 7.73
CA GLN A 39 13.97 5.61 8.00
C GLN A 39 15.31 6.23 7.59
N GLY A 40 16.42 5.72 8.16
CA GLY A 40 17.78 6.15 7.85
C GLY A 40 18.23 7.43 8.57
N GLU A 41 19.48 7.81 8.33
CA GLU A 41 20.12 9.03 8.83
C GLU A 41 20.78 9.79 7.65
N PRO A 42 20.26 10.96 7.23
CA PRO A 42 19.09 11.65 7.78
C PRO A 42 17.78 10.91 7.46
N LYS A 43 16.77 11.06 8.34
CA LYS A 43 15.45 10.43 8.17
C LYS A 43 14.80 10.82 6.85
N GLN A 44 14.58 9.83 5.99
CA GLN A 44 13.87 9.99 4.73
C GLN A 44 12.68 9.03 4.64
N CYS A 45 11.65 9.41 3.90
CA CYS A 45 10.54 8.49 3.64
C CYS A 45 11.05 7.32 2.78
N ARG A 46 10.95 6.09 3.28
CA ARG A 46 11.33 4.86 2.54
C ARG A 46 10.61 4.74 1.18
N TRP A 47 9.41 5.31 1.07
CA TRP A 47 8.61 5.32 -0.16
C TRP A 47 8.77 6.62 -0.99
N ARG A 48 9.72 7.49 -0.60
CA ARG A 48 10.11 8.72 -1.30
C ARG A 48 8.95 9.70 -1.51
N TYR A 49 8.10 9.87 -0.51
CA TYR A 49 7.06 10.90 -0.50
C TYR A 49 7.57 12.21 0.12
N PRO A 50 7.11 13.37 -0.38
CA PRO A 50 6.23 13.56 -1.54
C PRO A 50 6.91 13.21 -2.87
N ARG A 51 6.16 12.63 -3.81
CA ARG A 51 6.66 12.39 -5.18
C ARG A 51 6.74 13.69 -5.98
N GLN A 52 7.55 13.73 -7.03
CA GLN A 52 7.57 14.88 -7.95
C GLN A 52 6.33 14.88 -8.85
N PHE A 53 5.93 16.06 -9.31
CA PHE A 53 4.94 16.16 -10.38
C PHE A 53 5.55 15.64 -11.69
N ASN A 54 4.70 15.07 -12.54
CA ASN A 54 5.09 14.55 -13.84
C ASN A 54 3.89 14.61 -14.80
N GLU A 55 4.07 15.17 -15.99
CA GLU A 55 2.98 15.36 -16.96
C GLU A 55 2.61 14.10 -17.74
N ALA A 56 3.52 13.12 -17.79
CA ALA A 56 3.32 11.83 -18.44
C ALA A 56 3.85 10.68 -17.55
N THR A 57 3.48 9.45 -17.86
CA THR A 57 4.13 8.30 -17.22
C THR A 57 5.41 8.00 -18.01
N THR A 58 6.57 8.06 -17.35
CA THR A 58 7.87 7.87 -18.00
C THR A 58 8.66 6.72 -17.38
N GLN A 59 9.46 6.04 -18.20
CA GLN A 59 10.36 4.97 -17.74
C GLN A 59 11.67 5.59 -17.24
N ARG A 60 12.12 5.24 -16.03
CA ARG A 60 13.49 5.53 -15.59
C ARG A 60 14.45 4.45 -16.06
N GLU A 61 15.72 4.82 -16.13
CA GLU A 61 16.86 3.94 -16.39
C GLU A 61 16.93 2.74 -15.44
N ASP A 62 16.54 2.92 -14.18
CA ASP A 62 16.52 1.88 -13.13
C ASP A 62 15.33 0.91 -13.25
N SER A 63 14.57 1.02 -14.34
CA SER A 63 13.48 0.13 -14.72
C SER A 63 12.19 0.27 -13.92
N TYR A 64 12.06 1.34 -13.12
CA TYR A 64 10.82 1.74 -12.46
C TYR A 64 10.10 2.85 -13.25
N LEU A 65 8.77 2.83 -13.22
CA LEU A 65 7.95 3.87 -13.84
C LEU A 65 7.74 5.06 -12.90
N LEU A 66 7.92 6.26 -13.45
CA LEU A 66 7.43 7.50 -12.85
C LEU A 66 6.01 7.74 -13.33
N TYR A 67 5.02 7.51 -12.47
CA TYR A 67 3.63 7.77 -12.82
C TYR A 67 3.35 9.26 -13.06
N ARG A 68 2.46 9.52 -14.02
CA ARG A 68 1.88 10.84 -14.24
C ARG A 68 1.20 11.38 -12.97
N ARG A 69 1.65 12.55 -12.52
CA ARG A 69 1.15 13.33 -11.38
C ARG A 69 1.06 14.79 -11.81
N ARG A 70 -0.09 15.22 -12.31
CA ARG A 70 -0.28 16.60 -12.77
C ARG A 70 -0.44 17.55 -11.58
N ASN A 71 0.05 18.78 -11.71
CA ASN A 71 -0.29 19.84 -10.78
C ASN A 71 -1.60 20.52 -11.23
N ASN A 72 -2.74 19.97 -10.80
CA ASN A 72 -4.07 20.48 -11.15
C ASN A 72 -4.70 21.36 -10.05
N GLY A 73 -3.93 21.76 -9.04
CA GLY A 73 -4.41 22.58 -7.92
C GLY A 73 -5.33 21.89 -6.92
N ILE A 74 -5.75 20.63 -7.16
CA ILE A 74 -6.60 19.90 -6.22
C ILE A 74 -5.79 19.54 -4.97
N LYS A 75 -6.35 19.88 -3.81
CA LYS A 75 -5.75 19.65 -2.49
C LYS A 75 -6.80 19.08 -1.53
N VAL A 76 -6.34 18.28 -0.58
CA VAL A 76 -7.18 17.63 0.43
C VAL A 76 -6.51 17.73 1.80
N ASN A 77 -7.30 17.84 2.86
CA ASN A 77 -6.78 17.80 4.23
C ASN A 77 -6.69 16.35 4.70
N VAL A 78 -5.48 15.90 5.05
CA VAL A 78 -5.23 14.58 5.62
C VAL A 78 -4.46 14.77 6.91
N ARG A 79 -5.09 14.42 8.05
CA ARG A 79 -4.49 14.52 9.39
C ARG A 79 -3.93 15.93 9.67
N GLY A 80 -4.71 16.97 9.39
CA GLY A 80 -4.35 18.37 9.62
C GLY A 80 -3.40 18.98 8.60
N ASN A 81 -2.97 18.22 7.58
CA ASN A 81 -2.02 18.66 6.58
C ASN A 81 -2.68 18.77 5.19
N THR A 82 -2.35 19.81 4.45
CA THR A 82 -2.85 20.02 3.08
C THR A 82 -1.97 19.26 2.09
N LEU A 83 -2.51 18.19 1.49
CA LEU A 83 -1.80 17.32 0.57
C LEU A 83 -2.38 17.43 -0.86
N ASP A 84 -1.52 17.22 -1.86
CA ASP A 84 -1.86 17.25 -3.29
C ASP A 84 -1.53 15.91 -3.98
N ASN A 85 -1.58 15.88 -5.32
CA ASN A 85 -1.31 14.68 -6.12
C ASN A 85 0.07 14.04 -5.88
N ARG A 86 1.04 14.74 -5.26
CA ARG A 86 2.35 14.17 -4.91
C ARG A 86 2.28 13.11 -3.81
N TRP A 87 1.18 13.09 -3.05
CA TRP A 87 0.95 12.19 -1.92
C TRP A 87 0.09 10.99 -2.25
N VAL A 88 -0.47 10.94 -3.46
CA VAL A 88 -1.34 9.84 -3.87
C VAL A 88 -0.52 8.57 -4.12
N VAL A 89 -0.93 7.44 -3.56
CA VAL A 89 -0.43 6.10 -3.87
C VAL A 89 -1.02 5.65 -5.21
N PRO A 90 -0.23 5.11 -6.15
CA PRO A 90 -0.76 4.67 -7.44
C PRO A 90 -1.85 3.61 -7.28
N TYR A 91 -2.94 3.76 -8.03
CA TYR A 91 -4.13 2.89 -7.94
C TYR A 91 -4.73 2.60 -9.31
N ASN A 92 -5.50 1.52 -9.39
CA ASN A 92 -6.39 1.25 -10.52
C ASN A 92 -7.82 1.63 -10.11
N PRO A 93 -8.48 2.58 -10.81
CA PRO A 93 -9.82 3.03 -10.43
C PRO A 93 -10.85 1.92 -10.28
N LYS A 94 -10.82 0.93 -11.18
CA LYS A 94 -11.78 -0.18 -11.18
C LYS A 94 -11.57 -1.07 -9.96
N LEU A 95 -10.33 -1.44 -9.67
CA LEU A 95 -10.02 -2.30 -8.52
C LEU A 95 -10.32 -1.59 -7.20
N LEU A 96 -9.98 -0.30 -7.12
CA LEU A 96 -10.24 0.47 -5.92
C LEU A 96 -11.74 0.60 -5.63
N LEU A 97 -12.58 0.76 -6.66
CA LEU A 97 -14.04 0.79 -6.52
C LEU A 97 -14.62 -0.56 -6.08
N ILE A 98 -14.05 -1.68 -6.55
CA ILE A 98 -14.51 -3.03 -6.21
C ILE A 98 -14.15 -3.39 -4.77
N PHE A 99 -12.88 -3.16 -4.38
CA PHE A 99 -12.36 -3.62 -3.10
C PHE A 99 -12.47 -2.61 -1.96
N ASN A 100 -12.60 -1.31 -2.28
CA ASN A 100 -12.76 -0.23 -1.30
C ASN A 100 -11.76 -0.30 -0.13
N CYS A 101 -10.50 -0.58 -0.45
CA CYS A 101 -9.44 -0.79 0.53
C CYS A 101 -8.12 -0.15 0.07
N HIS A 102 -7.15 -0.06 0.98
CA HIS A 102 -5.80 0.33 0.58
C HIS A 102 -5.18 -0.78 -0.28
N MET A 103 -4.64 -0.44 -1.46
CA MET A 103 -4.00 -1.38 -2.37
C MET A 103 -2.76 -0.74 -2.99
N ASN A 104 -1.68 -1.51 -3.13
CA ASN A 104 -0.49 -1.07 -3.85
C ASN A 104 -0.57 -1.61 -5.29
N VAL A 105 -0.57 -0.72 -6.29
CA VAL A 105 -0.61 -1.11 -7.71
C VAL A 105 0.66 -0.63 -8.39
N GLU A 106 1.42 -1.57 -8.94
CA GLU A 106 2.65 -1.28 -9.68
C GLU A 106 2.62 -1.88 -11.07
N VAL A 107 3.11 -1.14 -12.07
CA VAL A 107 3.28 -1.61 -13.44
C VAL A 107 4.73 -2.06 -13.61
N CYS A 108 4.90 -3.32 -13.95
CA CYS A 108 6.18 -3.98 -14.13
C CYS A 108 6.60 -3.91 -15.61
N LEU A 109 7.62 -3.13 -15.95
CA LEU A 109 8.15 -3.04 -17.32
C LEU A 109 9.51 -3.73 -17.51
N SER A 110 10.04 -4.38 -16.48
CA SER A 110 11.42 -4.88 -16.49
C SER A 110 11.61 -6.22 -15.82
N ILE A 111 12.70 -6.90 -16.18
CA ILE A 111 13.10 -8.19 -15.59
C ILE A 111 13.28 -8.08 -14.06
N LYS A 112 13.71 -6.91 -13.54
CA LYS A 112 13.76 -6.64 -12.08
C LYS A 112 12.37 -6.68 -11.45
N SER A 113 11.35 -6.19 -12.16
CA SER A 113 9.96 -6.22 -11.71
C SER A 113 9.38 -7.64 -11.76
N VAL A 114 9.82 -8.45 -12.71
CA VAL A 114 9.47 -9.88 -12.80
C VAL A 114 10.05 -10.66 -11.61
N LYS A 115 11.30 -10.38 -11.18
CA LYS A 115 11.86 -10.93 -9.93
C LYS A 115 11.00 -10.59 -8.72
N TYR A 116 10.46 -9.37 -8.67
CA TYR A 116 9.56 -8.96 -7.61
C TYR A 116 8.26 -9.76 -7.63
N ALA A 117 7.60 -9.92 -8.78
CA ALA A 117 6.40 -10.74 -8.90
C ALA A 117 6.65 -12.20 -8.46
N PHE A 118 7.75 -12.80 -8.92
CA PHE A 118 8.14 -14.15 -8.50
C PHE A 118 8.44 -14.23 -7.00
N LYS A 119 9.06 -13.21 -6.39
CA LYS A 119 9.27 -13.16 -4.93
C LYS A 119 7.95 -13.33 -4.16
N TYR A 120 6.85 -12.72 -4.61
CA TYR A 120 5.55 -12.84 -3.91
C TYR A 120 4.87 -14.18 -4.16
N VAL A 121 4.97 -14.72 -5.37
CA VAL A 121 4.45 -16.07 -5.68
C VAL A 121 5.17 -17.13 -4.84
N TYR A 122 6.49 -17.00 -4.69
CA TYR A 122 7.34 -17.97 -4.02
C TYR A 122 7.65 -17.66 -2.56
N LYS A 123 7.05 -16.61 -1.97
CA LYS A 123 7.31 -16.25 -0.55
C LYS A 123 6.80 -17.31 0.44
N GLY A 124 6.04 -18.30 -0.03
CA GLY A 124 5.38 -19.30 0.80
C GLY A 124 4.13 -18.74 1.48
N HIS A 125 3.22 -19.63 1.89
CA HIS A 125 2.09 -19.24 2.72
C HIS A 125 2.57 -18.98 4.15
N ASP A 126 2.12 -17.89 4.77
CA ASP A 126 2.30 -17.70 6.21
C ASP A 126 1.49 -18.80 6.92
N LYS A 127 2.18 -19.73 7.58
CA LYS A 127 1.55 -20.76 8.43
C LYS A 127 1.37 -20.16 9.82
N GLN A 128 0.13 -20.07 10.29
CA GLN A 128 -0.17 -19.69 11.67
C GLN A 128 -0.83 -20.87 12.38
N VAL A 129 -0.32 -21.21 13.55
CA VAL A 129 -0.86 -22.28 14.39
C VAL A 129 -1.74 -21.62 15.46
N VAL A 130 -3.01 -22.02 15.53
CA VAL A 130 -3.97 -21.51 16.52
C VAL A 130 -4.20 -22.60 17.56
N CYS A 131 -4.02 -22.26 18.84
CA CYS A 131 -4.36 -23.13 19.97
C CYS A 131 -5.83 -22.92 20.35
N ILE A 132 -6.60 -24.00 20.43
CA ILE A 132 -7.99 -23.99 20.90
C ILE A 132 -8.03 -24.81 22.17
N ASP A 133 -7.76 -24.20 23.33
CA ASP A 133 -8.09 -24.82 24.61
C ASP A 133 -9.53 -24.40 24.98
N GLN A 134 -10.35 -25.36 25.40
CA GLN A 134 -11.64 -25.08 26.04
C GLN A 134 -11.40 -24.99 27.54
N ASP A 135 -11.81 -23.87 28.15
CA ASP A 135 -11.78 -23.71 29.59
C ASP A 135 -12.71 -24.74 30.25
N GLY A 136 -12.15 -25.63 31.08
CA GLY A 136 -12.92 -26.26 32.16
C GLY A 136 -12.94 -27.79 32.33
N ALA A 137 -12.02 -28.58 31.78
CA ALA A 137 -11.89 -29.99 32.20
C ALA A 137 -10.45 -30.52 32.09
N GLU A 138 -10.07 -31.43 32.98
CA GLU A 138 -8.69 -31.91 33.19
C GLU A 138 -7.94 -32.30 31.90
N PRO A 139 -6.62 -32.03 31.81
CA PRO A 139 -5.92 -32.05 30.55
C PRO A 139 -5.57 -33.48 30.13
N ILE A 140 -6.44 -34.12 29.34
CA ILE A 140 -6.01 -35.23 28.48
C ILE A 140 -5.20 -34.60 27.35
N ILE A 141 -3.87 -34.60 27.49
CA ILE A 141 -2.94 -34.02 26.51
C ILE A 141 -2.99 -34.86 25.23
N ASN A 142 -3.72 -34.38 24.23
CA ASN A 142 -3.71 -34.94 22.88
C ASN A 142 -3.10 -33.91 21.92
N GLU A 143 -1.81 -34.08 21.59
CA GLU A 143 -1.06 -33.19 20.69
C GLU A 143 -1.71 -33.02 19.31
N ILE A 144 -2.45 -34.03 18.84
CA ILE A 144 -3.10 -34.03 17.51
C ILE A 144 -4.34 -33.13 17.49
N LYS A 145 -5.03 -32.96 18.63
CA LYS A 145 -6.23 -32.11 18.74
C LYS A 145 -5.94 -30.67 19.18
N ARG A 146 -4.72 -30.38 19.66
CA ARG A 146 -4.33 -29.04 20.17
C ARG A 146 -4.03 -28.01 19.09
N TYR A 147 -3.68 -28.46 17.89
CA TYR A 147 -3.19 -27.61 16.83
C TYR A 147 -4.01 -27.86 15.56
N GLN A 148 -4.79 -26.86 15.16
CA GLN A 148 -5.45 -26.89 13.86
C GLN A 148 -4.60 -26.11 12.87
N ASP A 149 -4.13 -26.80 11.83
CA ASP A 149 -3.40 -26.18 10.72
C ASP A 149 -4.36 -25.28 9.92
N ALA A 150 -4.36 -23.99 10.24
CA ALA A 150 -5.10 -22.98 9.50
C ALA A 150 -4.20 -22.36 8.42
N ARG A 151 -4.70 -22.30 7.18
CA ARG A 151 -4.05 -21.50 6.13
C ARG A 151 -4.47 -20.05 6.29
N TYR A 152 -3.57 -19.22 6.80
CA TYR A 152 -3.79 -17.79 6.92
C TYR A 152 -3.33 -17.10 5.62
N VAL A 153 -4.27 -16.49 4.89
CA VAL A 153 -3.95 -15.69 3.71
C VAL A 153 -3.90 -14.23 4.14
N SER A 154 -2.70 -13.70 4.33
CA SER A 154 -2.50 -12.29 4.67
C SER A 154 -1.43 -11.63 3.80
N PRO A 155 -1.41 -10.29 3.68
CA PRO A 155 -0.39 -9.58 2.93
C PRO A 155 0.97 -9.78 3.62
N PRO A 156 1.98 -10.37 2.96
CA PRO A 156 3.22 -10.67 3.64
C PRO A 156 4.04 -9.39 3.82
N LYS A 157 4.37 -9.03 5.07
CA LYS A 157 5.28 -7.92 5.39
C LYS A 157 6.61 -8.09 4.65
N ALA A 158 7.00 -7.09 3.88
CA ALA A 158 8.34 -7.04 3.29
C ALA A 158 9.33 -6.50 4.35
N ILE A 159 10.26 -7.34 4.79
CA ILE A 159 11.53 -6.90 5.38
C ILE A 159 12.28 -6.16 4.27
#